data_AF-A0A8D0N8J4-F1
#
_entry.id   AF-A0A8D0N8J4-F1
#
_cell.length_a   1.000
_cell.length_b   1.000
_cell.length_c   1.000
_cell.angle_alpha   90.00
_cell.angle_beta   90.00
_cell.angle_gamma   90.00
#
_symmetry.space_group_name_H-M   'P 1'
#
loop_
_entity.id
_entity.type
_entity.pdbx_description
1 polymer ?
#
loop_
_entity_poly.entity_id
_entity_poly.type
_entity_poly.pdbx_seq_one_letter_code
_entity_poly.pdbx_strand_id
1 'polypeptide(L)'
;MALRLLRLAPVSASAVPRGLGAVAQRVGGIHTGAPCRLQYGPLAFVLGERTTRKLTETSKVITVDGNICSGKGRLAREIAEKLGLRHLPEAGIHYADSTTGDGKPLDVQLSGNCSLEKFYDNPKSNDGNSYRLQSWLYASRLLQYADALEHLLSTGQGVVLERSIYSDFVFLEAMYRQGFIRKQCESGRAGLPGRGVPAERPC
;
A
#
# COMPACT_ATOMS: atom_id res chain seq x y z
N MET A 1 51.13 -59.15 -17.52
CA MET A 1 50.25 -59.09 -16.33
C MET A 1 49.19 -58.01 -16.62
N ALA A 2 48.14 -58.30 -17.39
CA ALA A 2 46.77 -58.66 -16.93
C ALA A 2 46.12 -57.48 -16.14
N LEU A 3 45.01 -56.83 -16.51
CA LEU A 3 43.68 -57.21 -17.06
C LEU A 3 42.95 -55.93 -17.57
N ARG A 4 42.27 -55.92 -18.75
CA ARG A 4 40.79 -56.00 -19.00
C ARG A 4 39.96 -54.86 -18.33
N LEU A 5 38.93 -54.20 -18.89
CA LEU A 5 37.93 -54.38 -19.97
C LEU A 5 37.35 -52.96 -20.28
N LEU A 6 37.32 -52.48 -21.53
CA LEU A 6 36.25 -52.53 -22.54
C LEU A 6 35.11 -51.49 -22.42
N ARG A 7 35.06 -50.64 -23.45
CA ARG A 7 34.12 -49.54 -23.76
C ARG A 7 32.75 -50.05 -24.22
N LEU A 8 31.70 -49.27 -23.93
CA LEU A 8 30.32 -49.48 -24.36
C LEU A 8 29.92 -48.52 -25.50
N ALA A 9 29.34 -49.08 -26.57
CA ALA A 9 28.33 -48.53 -27.50
C ALA A 9 28.22 -49.46 -28.73
N PRO A 10 27.18 -49.36 -29.60
CA PRO A 10 25.74 -49.16 -29.39
C PRO A 10 24.90 -50.24 -30.13
N VAL A 11 23.59 -50.35 -29.89
CA VAL A 11 22.67 -51.08 -30.80
C VAL A 11 21.32 -50.36 -30.91
N SER A 12 20.98 -49.97 -32.14
CA SER A 12 19.63 -49.67 -32.68
C SER A 12 19.13 -50.95 -33.38
N ALA A 13 17.88 -51.30 -33.66
CA ALA A 13 16.54 -50.70 -33.61
C ALA A 13 15.50 -51.84 -33.83
N SER A 14 14.21 -51.68 -33.44
CA SER A 14 13.03 -52.09 -34.24
C SER A 14 11.65 -51.78 -33.60
N ALA A 15 10.79 -51.15 -34.43
CA ALA A 15 9.32 -51.19 -34.64
C ALA A 15 8.23 -51.16 -33.51
N VAL A 16 7.53 -50.00 -33.40
CA VAL A 16 6.06 -49.68 -33.59
C VAL A 16 4.98 -50.51 -32.82
N PRO A 17 4.00 -49.89 -32.09
CA PRO A 17 2.78 -49.36 -32.71
C PRO A 17 2.29 -47.96 -32.28
N ARG A 18 1.58 -47.34 -33.22
CA ARG A 18 0.82 -46.10 -33.10
C ARG A 18 -0.31 -46.28 -32.09
N GLY A 19 -0.28 -45.47 -31.03
CA GLY A 19 -1.41 -45.25 -30.12
C GLY A 19 -1.66 -43.77 -29.99
N LEU A 20 -2.91 -43.34 -30.20
CA LEU A 20 -3.37 -41.97 -30.01
C LEU A 20 -3.06 -41.53 -28.57
N GLY A 21 -2.12 -40.59 -28.41
CA GLY A 21 -1.87 -39.88 -27.16
C GLY A 21 -2.06 -38.40 -27.44
N ALA A 22 -3.05 -37.79 -26.78
CA ALA A 22 -3.36 -36.38 -26.91
C ALA A 22 -2.10 -35.52 -26.73
N VAL A 23 -1.82 -34.67 -27.72
CA VAL A 23 -0.87 -33.57 -27.57
C VAL A 23 -1.49 -32.60 -26.57
N ALA A 24 -1.25 -32.84 -25.28
CA ALA A 24 -1.40 -31.81 -24.27
C ALA A 24 -0.27 -30.81 -24.52
N GLN A 25 -0.56 -29.85 -25.39
CA GLN A 25 0.23 -28.65 -25.59
C GLN A 25 0.37 -28.02 -24.19
N ARG A 26 1.54 -28.23 -23.55
CA ARG A 26 1.87 -27.53 -22.31
C ARG A 26 1.99 -26.07 -22.71
N VAL A 27 0.88 -25.35 -22.59
CA VAL A 27 0.88 -23.90 -22.49
C VAL A 27 1.71 -23.62 -21.25
N GLY A 28 2.96 -23.22 -21.47
CA GLY A 28 3.78 -22.60 -20.45
C GLY A 28 3.07 -21.32 -20.06
N GLY A 29 2.17 -21.42 -19.09
CA GLY A 29 1.53 -20.27 -18.48
C GLY A 29 2.63 -19.40 -17.92
N ILE A 30 2.86 -18.25 -18.54
CA ILE A 30 3.70 -17.22 -17.94
C ILE A 30 2.96 -16.83 -16.67
N HIS A 31 3.48 -17.25 -15.52
CA HIS A 31 3.02 -16.76 -14.24
C HIS A 31 3.38 -15.28 -14.14
N THR A 32 2.53 -14.40 -14.67
CA THR A 32 2.62 -12.94 -14.49
C THR A 32 2.05 -12.52 -13.13
N GLY A 33 2.38 -13.27 -12.09
CA GLY A 33 2.16 -12.83 -10.71
C GLY A 33 3.44 -12.17 -10.23
N ALA A 34 3.36 -10.92 -9.75
CA ALA A 34 4.44 -10.41 -8.92
C ALA A 34 4.66 -11.42 -7.77
N PRO A 35 5.91 -11.80 -7.43
CA PRO A 35 6.16 -12.74 -6.35
C PRO A 35 5.67 -12.10 -5.04
N CYS A 36 4.45 -12.47 -4.61
CA CYS A 36 3.94 -12.11 -3.31
C CYS A 36 4.70 -12.96 -2.28
N ARG A 37 5.83 -12.44 -1.83
CA ARG A 37 6.71 -13.13 -0.88
C ARG A 37 6.13 -12.96 0.52
N LEU A 38 5.04 -13.67 0.79
CA LEU A 38 4.41 -13.75 2.12
C LEU A 38 5.42 -14.33 3.12
N GLN A 39 5.99 -13.45 3.95
CA GLN A 39 6.94 -13.85 5.00
C GLN A 39 6.22 -14.35 6.25
N TYR A 40 5.03 -13.81 6.53
CA TYR A 40 4.19 -14.19 7.66
C TYR A 40 2.87 -14.78 7.17
N GLY A 41 2.43 -15.87 7.79
CA GLY A 41 1.18 -16.56 7.43
C GLY A 41 0.72 -17.52 8.53
N PRO A 42 -0.37 -18.29 8.29
CA PRO A 42 -0.93 -19.19 9.30
C PRO A 42 0.09 -20.19 9.85
N LEU A 43 1.00 -20.67 9.00
CA LEU A 43 2.07 -21.58 9.41
C LEU A 43 3.07 -20.91 10.37
N ALA A 44 3.49 -19.67 10.11
CA ALA A 44 4.38 -18.93 11.01
C ALA A 44 3.74 -18.70 12.38
N PHE A 45 2.43 -18.40 12.39
CA PHE A 45 1.66 -18.26 13.63
C PHE A 45 1.59 -19.57 14.43
N VAL A 46 1.34 -20.71 13.77
CA VAL A 46 1.30 -22.04 14.41
C VAL A 46 2.68 -22.44 14.92
N LEU A 47 3.76 -22.11 14.18
CA LEU A 47 5.15 -22.33 14.59
C LEU A 47 5.60 -21.44 15.76
N GLY A 48 4.72 -20.56 16.27
CA GLY A 48 4.93 -19.85 17.52
C GLY A 48 5.33 -18.38 17.36
N GLU A 49 5.36 -17.85 16.14
CA GLU A 49 5.55 -16.42 15.91
C GLU A 49 4.26 -15.66 16.25
N ARG A 50 4.15 -15.23 17.51
CA ARG A 50 3.01 -14.44 18.02
C ARG A 50 3.39 -12.97 18.12
N THR A 51 2.57 -12.09 17.56
CA THR A 51 2.73 -10.63 17.64
C THR A 51 2.73 -10.13 19.08
N THR A 52 1.90 -10.70 19.95
CA THR A 52 1.81 -10.31 21.38
C THR A 52 3.11 -10.46 22.15
N ARG A 53 4.04 -11.33 21.71
CA ARG A 53 5.35 -11.47 22.36
C ARG A 53 6.30 -10.30 22.05
N LYS A 54 6.07 -9.62 20.92
CA LYS A 54 6.89 -8.49 20.45
C LYS A 54 6.33 -7.15 20.93
N LEU A 55 5.05 -7.10 21.32
CA LEU A 55 4.41 -5.88 21.81
C LEU A 55 4.92 -5.53 23.22
N THR A 56 5.39 -4.30 23.37
CA THR A 56 5.88 -3.70 24.62
C THR A 56 5.02 -2.49 24.98
N GLU A 57 5.19 -1.93 26.18
CA GLU A 57 4.45 -0.73 26.61
C GLU A 57 4.74 0.51 25.74
N THR A 58 5.89 0.50 25.06
CA THR A 58 6.34 1.53 24.13
C THR A 58 5.82 1.35 22.70
N SER A 59 5.15 0.23 22.39
CA SER A 59 4.59 -0.10 21.08
C SER A 59 3.29 0.66 20.81
N LYS A 60 3.34 1.99 20.72
CA LYS A 60 2.18 2.86 20.49
C LYS A 60 2.27 3.53 19.12
N VAL A 61 1.12 3.66 18.45
CA VAL A 61 0.97 4.52 17.28
C VAL A 61 0.58 5.91 17.75
N ILE A 62 1.39 6.90 17.45
CA ILE A 62 1.14 8.31 17.78
C ILE A 62 0.88 9.05 16.48
N THR A 63 -0.28 9.67 16.34
CA THR A 63 -0.65 10.47 15.17
C THR A 63 -0.60 11.94 15.53
N VAL A 64 0.21 12.72 14.81
CA VAL A 64 0.31 14.17 14.97
C VAL A 64 -0.57 14.85 13.91
N ASP A 65 -1.71 15.36 14.37
CA ASP A 65 -2.70 16.08 13.55
C ASP A 65 -2.62 17.60 13.74
N GLY A 66 -3.17 18.37 12.79
CA GLY A 66 -3.27 19.84 12.89
C GLY A 66 -3.46 20.51 11.53
N ASN A 67 -3.37 21.84 11.45
CA ASN A 67 -3.61 22.57 10.20
C ASN A 67 -2.40 22.52 9.23
N ILE A 68 -2.60 22.89 7.97
CA ILE A 68 -1.52 23.05 6.99
C ILE A 68 -0.57 24.15 7.48
N CYS A 69 0.75 23.96 7.27
CA CYS A 69 1.81 24.88 7.69
C CYS A 69 2.01 25.07 9.21
N SER A 70 1.37 24.27 10.08
CA SER A 70 1.60 24.35 11.54
C SER A 70 2.92 23.73 12.04
N GLY A 71 3.87 23.40 11.16
CA GLY A 71 5.17 22.84 11.55
C GLY A 71 5.14 21.42 12.12
N LYS A 72 4.04 20.68 11.93
CA LYS A 72 3.82 19.33 12.49
C LYS A 72 4.94 18.35 12.23
N GLY A 73 5.56 18.39 11.05
CA GLY A 73 6.62 17.45 10.73
C GLY A 73 7.88 17.63 11.58
N ARG A 74 8.15 18.84 12.11
CA ARG A 74 9.23 19.04 13.08
C ARG A 74 8.88 18.39 14.41
N LEU A 75 7.67 18.63 14.91
CA LEU A 75 7.18 18.04 16.16
C LEU A 75 7.16 16.51 16.09
N ALA A 76 6.69 15.94 14.98
CA ALA A 76 6.63 14.49 14.78
C ALA A 76 8.03 13.84 14.81
N ARG A 77 9.03 14.50 14.20
CA ARG A 77 10.43 14.05 14.26
C ARG A 77 11.01 14.14 15.66
N GLU A 78 10.81 15.26 16.35
CA GLU A 78 11.29 15.43 17.73
C GLU A 78 10.69 14.40 18.70
N ILE A 79 9.41 14.07 18.55
CA ILE A 79 8.74 13.03 19.34
C ILE A 79 9.34 11.66 19.00
N ALA A 80 9.55 11.37 17.73
CA ALA A 80 10.13 10.11 17.29
C ALA A 80 11.56 9.92 17.82
N GLU A 81 12.39 10.96 17.76
CA GLU A 81 13.77 10.94 18.26
C GLU A 81 13.82 10.77 19.79
N LYS A 82 12.99 11.50 20.54
CA LYS A 82 12.96 11.42 22.02
C LYS A 82 12.45 10.09 22.54
N LEU A 83 11.47 9.48 21.86
CA LEU A 83 10.85 8.22 22.28
C LEU A 83 11.46 6.99 21.58
N GLY A 84 12.41 7.18 20.66
CA GLY A 84 12.99 6.09 19.87
C GLY A 84 11.98 5.38 18.97
N LEU A 85 10.97 6.11 18.50
CA LEU A 85 9.91 5.58 17.62
C LEU A 85 10.28 5.79 16.15
N ARG A 86 9.70 4.97 15.27
CA ARG A 86 9.88 5.18 13.83
C ARG A 86 9.01 6.34 13.37
N HIS A 87 9.62 7.35 12.75
CA HIS A 87 8.90 8.44 12.09
C HIS A 87 8.51 8.03 10.67
N LEU A 88 7.23 8.20 10.31
CA LEU A 88 6.78 8.15 8.92
C LEU A 88 6.28 9.54 8.50
N PRO A 89 6.87 10.13 7.43
CA PRO A 89 6.52 11.47 6.98
C PRO A 89 5.12 11.51 6.36
N GLU A 90 4.51 12.70 6.24
CA GLU A 90 3.17 12.84 5.65
C GLU A 90 3.07 12.17 4.26
N ALA A 91 2.08 11.29 4.07
CA ALA A 91 1.80 10.68 2.77
C ALA A 91 1.33 11.73 1.75
N GLY A 92 2.19 11.99 0.77
CA GLY A 92 1.86 12.75 -0.43
C GLY A 92 1.34 11.86 -1.58
N ILE A 93 1.21 12.47 -2.76
CA ILE A 93 0.76 11.80 -3.99
C ILE A 93 1.69 10.63 -4.36
N HIS A 94 3.00 10.79 -4.12
CA HIS A 94 4.03 9.82 -4.50
C HIS A 94 4.39 8.83 -3.38
N TYR A 95 3.56 8.72 -2.33
CA TYR A 95 3.85 7.78 -1.24
C TYR A 95 3.87 6.33 -1.75
N ALA A 96 2.86 5.93 -2.51
CA ALA A 96 2.80 4.59 -3.10
C ALA A 96 3.99 4.29 -4.03
N ASP A 97 4.39 5.27 -4.84
CA ASP A 97 5.54 5.18 -5.73
C ASP A 97 6.84 4.93 -4.95
N SER A 98 7.00 5.63 -3.83
CA SER A 98 8.18 5.51 -2.97
C SER A 98 8.26 4.16 -2.25
N THR A 99 7.11 3.55 -1.93
CA THR A 99 7.04 2.28 -1.21
C THR A 99 7.14 1.06 -2.15
N THR A 100 6.59 1.13 -3.36
CA THR A 100 6.33 -0.06 -4.20
C THR A 100 7.26 -0.23 -5.41
N GLY A 101 8.34 0.56 -5.54
CA GLY A 101 9.26 0.46 -6.69
C GLY A 101 10.69 0.96 -6.44
N ASP A 102 11.26 1.64 -7.43
CA ASP A 102 12.63 2.17 -7.41
C ASP A 102 12.84 3.33 -6.41
N GLY A 103 11.83 3.67 -5.62
CA GLY A 103 11.84 4.79 -4.68
C GLY A 103 11.79 6.18 -5.34
N LYS A 104 11.73 6.23 -6.68
CA LYS A 104 11.64 7.48 -7.44
C LYS A 104 10.17 7.85 -7.66
N PRO A 105 9.80 9.14 -7.54
CA PRO A 105 8.45 9.58 -7.85
C PRO A 105 8.15 9.29 -9.33
N LEU A 106 7.01 8.66 -9.61
CA LEU A 106 6.56 8.45 -10.98
C LEU A 106 6.05 9.76 -11.58
N ASP A 107 6.00 9.81 -12.91
CA ASP A 107 5.39 10.93 -13.60
C ASP A 107 3.90 11.07 -13.23
N VAL A 108 3.41 12.31 -13.21
CA VAL A 108 2.06 12.67 -12.73
C VAL A 108 0.97 11.93 -13.52
N GLN A 109 1.22 11.63 -14.80
CA GLN A 109 0.30 10.88 -15.64
C GLN A 109 0.11 9.43 -15.17
N LEU A 110 1.14 8.83 -14.58
CA LEU A 110 1.14 7.48 -14.05
C LEU A 110 0.69 7.45 -12.58
N SER A 111 0.99 8.51 -11.80
CA SER A 111 0.64 8.63 -10.38
C SER A 111 -0.78 9.18 -10.15
N GLY A 112 -1.79 8.54 -10.77
CA GLY A 112 -3.21 8.86 -10.55
C GLY A 112 -3.73 10.13 -11.22
N ASN A 113 -2.91 10.81 -12.05
CA ASN A 113 -3.26 12.03 -12.79
C ASN A 113 -3.90 13.11 -11.89
N CYS A 114 -3.32 13.31 -10.71
CA CYS A 114 -3.76 14.30 -9.73
C CYS A 114 -2.60 15.26 -9.42
N SER A 115 -2.85 16.56 -9.48
CA SER A 115 -1.87 17.57 -9.11
C SER A 115 -2.42 18.48 -8.01
N LEU A 116 -1.60 18.70 -6.98
CA LEU A 116 -1.85 19.65 -5.89
C LEU A 116 -1.78 21.10 -6.40
N GLU A 117 -0.84 21.41 -7.28
CA GLU A 117 -0.67 22.75 -7.86
C GLU A 117 -1.92 23.16 -8.63
N LYS A 118 -2.41 22.26 -9.50
CA LYS A 118 -3.64 22.48 -10.26
C LYS A 118 -4.87 22.68 -9.36
N PHE A 119 -4.88 22.05 -8.18
CA PHE A 119 -5.95 22.25 -7.21
C PHE A 119 -5.88 23.64 -6.55
N TYR A 120 -4.68 24.15 -6.26
CA TYR A 120 -4.52 25.50 -5.72
C TYR A 120 -4.83 26.59 -6.75
N ASP A 121 -4.49 26.38 -8.03
CA ASP A 121 -4.75 27.36 -9.08
C ASP A 121 -6.26 27.48 -9.39
N ASN A 122 -6.95 26.35 -9.56
CA ASN A 122 -8.38 26.35 -9.85
C ASN A 122 -9.11 25.16 -9.21
N PRO A 123 -9.54 25.30 -7.94
CA PRO A 123 -10.20 24.21 -7.21
C PRO A 123 -11.61 23.88 -7.72
N LYS A 124 -12.21 24.75 -8.55
CA LYS A 124 -13.55 24.56 -9.15
C LYS A 124 -13.49 24.09 -10.61
N SER A 125 -12.32 23.66 -11.09
CA SER A 125 -12.20 23.11 -12.44
C SER A 125 -13.16 21.93 -12.65
N ASN A 126 -13.76 21.87 -13.84
CA ASN A 126 -14.67 20.79 -14.23
C ASN A 126 -13.97 19.44 -14.45
N ASP A 127 -12.63 19.42 -14.41
CA ASP A 127 -11.78 18.23 -14.60
C ASP A 127 -11.90 17.18 -13.48
N GLY A 128 -12.64 17.49 -12.42
CA GLY A 128 -12.83 16.61 -11.26
C GLY A 128 -11.55 16.38 -10.45
N ASN A 129 -10.49 17.17 -10.69
CA ASN A 129 -9.19 17.03 -10.03
C ASN A 129 -9.32 17.09 -8.50
N SER A 130 -10.15 17.99 -7.97
CA SER A 130 -10.33 18.19 -6.52
C SER A 130 -10.76 16.91 -5.80
N TYR A 131 -11.79 16.23 -6.29
CA TYR A 131 -12.25 14.97 -5.68
C TYR A 131 -11.28 13.81 -5.94
N ARG A 132 -10.69 13.74 -7.14
CA ARG A 132 -9.73 12.68 -7.51
C ARG A 132 -8.47 12.76 -6.63
N LEU A 133 -7.94 13.96 -6.45
CA LEU A 133 -6.81 14.25 -5.56
C LEU A 133 -7.13 13.86 -4.12
N GLN A 134 -8.29 14.27 -3.59
CA GLN A 134 -8.68 13.95 -2.22
C GLN A 134 -8.85 12.44 -2.00
N SER A 135 -9.34 11.72 -3.01
CA SER A 135 -9.46 10.25 -2.97
C SER A 135 -8.10 9.57 -3.06
N TRP A 136 -7.18 10.09 -3.88
CA TRP A 136 -5.82 9.59 -4.01
C TRP A 136 -5.00 9.78 -2.73
N LEU A 137 -5.09 10.96 -2.10
CA LEU A 137 -4.45 11.23 -0.81
C LEU A 137 -5.00 10.33 0.29
N TYR A 138 -6.31 10.06 0.29
CA TYR A 138 -6.91 9.11 1.23
C TYR A 138 -6.37 7.69 1.05
N ALA A 139 -6.28 7.20 -0.19
CA ALA A 139 -5.70 5.88 -0.48
C ALA A 139 -4.23 5.79 -0.06
N SER A 140 -3.45 6.85 -0.31
CA SER A 140 -2.04 6.94 0.09
C SER A 140 -1.87 6.93 1.62
N ARG A 141 -2.71 7.66 2.35
CA ARG A 141 -2.73 7.66 3.83
C ARG A 141 -3.20 6.32 4.40
N LEU A 142 -4.12 5.64 3.72
CA LEU A 142 -4.54 4.28 4.08
C LEU A 142 -3.38 3.29 3.95
N LEU A 143 -2.62 3.37 2.85
CA LEU A 143 -1.42 2.57 2.63
C LEU A 143 -0.36 2.85 3.71
N GLN A 144 -0.08 4.12 4.00
CA GLN A 144 0.86 4.50 5.06
C GLN A 144 0.46 3.95 6.43
N TYR A 145 -0.83 3.98 6.75
CA TYR A 145 -1.32 3.43 8.01
C TYR A 145 -1.18 1.90 8.07
N ALA A 146 -1.40 1.21 6.94
CA ALA A 146 -1.15 -0.22 6.85
C ALA A 146 0.34 -0.55 7.06
N ASP A 147 1.24 0.19 6.43
CA ASP A 147 2.70 0.04 6.61
C ASP A 147 3.12 0.29 8.08
N ALA A 148 2.51 1.27 8.73
CA ALA A 148 2.75 1.60 10.14
C ALA A 148 2.33 0.46 11.07
N LEU A 149 1.15 -0.13 10.82
CA LEU A 149 0.66 -1.27 11.58
C LEU A 149 1.50 -2.53 11.30
N GLU A 150 1.90 -2.76 10.05
CA GLU A 150 2.79 -3.87 9.71
C GLU A 150 4.13 -3.74 10.46
N HIS A 151 4.73 -2.55 10.47
CA HIS A 151 5.96 -2.30 11.20
C HIS A 151 5.80 -2.52 12.71
N LEU A 152 4.71 -2.01 13.30
CA LEU A 152 4.43 -2.18 14.73
C LEU A 152 4.24 -3.65 15.10
N LEU A 153 3.48 -4.41 14.31
CA LEU A 153 3.18 -5.82 14.60
C LEU A 153 4.36 -6.75 14.33
N SER A 154 5.22 -6.41 13.38
CA SER A 154 6.40 -7.21 13.02
C SER A 154 7.58 -6.98 13.96
N THR A 155 7.84 -5.73 14.35
CA THR A 155 9.02 -5.35 15.15
C THR A 155 8.72 -5.09 16.63
N GLY A 156 7.48 -4.68 16.95
CA GLY A 156 7.15 -4.16 18.28
C GLY A 156 7.61 -2.72 18.52
N GLN A 157 8.20 -2.03 17.55
CA GLN A 157 8.55 -0.62 17.68
C GLN A 157 7.31 0.25 17.43
N GLY A 158 7.08 1.26 18.28
CA GLY A 158 6.00 2.23 18.04
C GLY A 158 6.32 3.16 16.88
N VAL A 159 5.28 3.81 16.34
CA VAL A 159 5.36 4.60 15.10
C VAL A 159 4.72 5.96 15.33
N VAL A 160 5.39 7.01 14.83
CA VAL A 160 4.84 8.36 14.76
C VAL A 160 4.42 8.66 13.32
N LEU A 161 3.16 9.04 13.15
CA LEU A 161 2.52 9.37 11.88
C LEU A 161 2.19 10.85 11.81
N GLU A 162 2.37 11.45 10.63
CA GLU A 162 1.90 12.79 10.32
C GLU A 162 0.59 12.72 9.53
N ARG A 163 -0.51 13.18 10.16
CA ARG A 163 -1.89 13.05 9.68
C ARG A 163 -2.37 11.62 9.49
N SER A 164 -3.46 11.28 10.17
CA SER A 164 -4.10 9.98 10.02
C SER A 164 -5.27 10.01 9.03
N ILE A 165 -5.71 8.83 8.59
CA ILE A 165 -6.95 8.61 7.83
C ILE A 165 -8.16 9.22 8.56
N TYR A 166 -8.11 9.23 9.90
CA TYR A 166 -9.17 9.80 10.71
C TYR A 166 -9.30 11.30 10.56
N SER A 167 -8.24 12.01 10.18
CA SER A 167 -8.27 13.46 9.95
C SER A 167 -8.70 13.87 8.53
N ASP A 168 -8.82 12.92 7.59
CA ASP A 168 -9.07 13.26 6.18
C ASP A 168 -10.46 13.80 5.87
N PHE A 169 -11.44 13.50 6.73
CA PHE A 169 -12.81 13.95 6.53
C PHE A 169 -12.92 15.47 6.69
N VAL A 170 -12.13 16.11 7.57
CA VAL A 170 -12.22 17.56 7.78
C VAL A 170 -11.82 18.33 6.52
N PHE A 171 -10.86 17.81 5.74
CA PHE A 171 -10.47 18.40 4.47
C PHE A 171 -11.58 18.24 3.42
N LEU A 172 -12.20 17.06 3.36
CA LEU A 172 -13.32 16.83 2.43
C LEU A 172 -14.51 17.74 2.74
N GLU A 173 -14.85 17.86 4.02
CA GLU A 173 -15.94 18.71 4.48
C GLU A 173 -15.64 20.19 4.20
N ALA A 174 -14.41 20.65 4.44
CA ALA A 174 -13.98 22.00 4.11
C ALA A 174 -14.09 22.27 2.59
N MET A 175 -13.70 21.32 1.74
CA MET A 175 -13.83 21.43 0.29
C MET A 175 -15.30 21.44 -0.16
N TYR A 176 -16.16 20.67 0.50
CA TYR A 176 -17.59 20.65 0.24
C TYR A 176 -18.25 21.99 0.61
N ARG A 177 -17.95 22.53 1.80
CA ARG A 177 -18.44 23.83 2.26
C ARG A 177 -18.03 24.98 1.33
N GLN A 178 -16.85 24.92 0.72
CA GLN A 178 -16.38 25.91 -0.27
C GLN A 178 -16.96 25.69 -1.69
N GLY A 179 -17.75 24.63 -1.89
CA GLY A 179 -18.36 24.30 -3.17
C GLY A 179 -17.36 23.81 -4.22
N PHE A 180 -16.23 23.21 -3.80
CA PHE A 180 -15.26 22.61 -4.73
C PHE A 180 -15.66 21.20 -5.15
N ILE A 181 -16.52 20.54 -4.38
CA ILE A 181 -16.97 19.17 -4.59
C ILE A 181 -18.49 19.14 -4.67
N ARG A 182 -19.03 18.35 -5.62
CA ARG A 182 -20.47 18.14 -5.75
C ARG A 182 -20.97 17.17 -4.67
N LYS A 183 -22.22 17.35 -4.23
CA LYS A 183 -22.87 16.49 -3.22
C LYS A 183 -22.86 14.99 -3.56
N GLN A 184 -22.90 14.64 -4.85
CA GLN A 184 -22.82 13.24 -5.31
C GLN A 184 -21.48 12.58 -4.97
N CYS A 185 -20.39 13.35 -4.98
CA CYS A 185 -19.04 12.84 -4.70
C CYS A 185 -18.82 12.61 -3.20
N GLU A 186 -19.49 13.37 -2.32
CA GLU A 186 -19.50 13.12 -0.88
C GLU A 186 -20.22 11.80 -0.55
N SER A 187 -21.41 11.60 -1.11
CA SER A 187 -22.19 10.38 -0.92
C SER A 187 -21.48 9.11 -1.41
N GLY A 188 -20.68 9.21 -2.48
CA GLY A 188 -19.87 8.09 -2.98
C GLY A 188 -18.79 7.63 -2.01
N ARG A 189 -18.23 8.54 -1.20
CA ARG A 189 -17.21 8.21 -0.19
C ARG A 189 -17.80 7.62 1.08
N ALA A 190 -19.03 7.99 1.44
CA ALA A 190 -19.77 7.39 2.57
C ALA A 190 -20.10 5.90 2.35
N GLY A 191 -20.05 5.41 1.10
CA GLY A 191 -20.21 4.00 0.75
C GLY A 191 -18.99 3.11 1.03
N LEU A 192 -17.84 3.67 1.42
CA LEU A 192 -16.69 2.88 1.89
C LEU A 192 -16.99 2.31 3.28
N PRO A 193 -16.75 1.01 3.52
CA PRO A 193 -17.20 0.32 4.73
C PRO A 193 -16.62 0.98 5.99
N GLY A 194 -17.51 1.51 6.85
CA GLY A 194 -17.15 2.00 8.18
C GLY A 194 -17.60 3.42 8.56
N ARG A 195 -18.29 4.19 7.70
CA ARG A 195 -18.83 5.51 8.11
C ARG A 195 -20.23 5.80 7.57
N GLY A 196 -21.24 5.41 8.35
CA GLY A 196 -22.44 6.23 8.43
C GLY A 196 -22.09 7.49 9.23
N VAL A 197 -21.85 8.61 8.55
CA VAL A 197 -21.91 9.92 9.22
C VAL A 197 -23.41 10.27 9.27
N PRO A 198 -23.98 10.58 10.46
CA PRO A 198 -25.33 11.10 10.51
C PRO A 198 -25.36 12.40 9.72
N ALA A 199 -26.23 12.47 8.73
CA ALA A 199 -26.50 13.67 7.98
C ALA A 199 -27.22 14.69 8.87
N GLU A 200 -26.54 15.24 9.87
CA GLU A 200 -26.97 16.47 10.53
C GLU A 200 -26.68 17.63 9.59
N ARG A 201 -27.69 17.90 8.75
CA ARG A 201 -27.80 19.15 8.01
C ARG A 201 -28.05 20.26 9.05
N PRO A 202 -27.29 21.36 9.05
CA PRO A 202 -27.85 22.59 9.57
C PRO A 202 -28.91 23.09 8.58
N CYS A 203 -30.07 23.46 9.13
CA CYS A 203 -31.18 24.11 8.43
C CYS A 203 -30.76 25.36 7.67
#